data_AF-A0A971N4B3-F1
#
_entry.id   AF-A0A971N4B3-F1
#
_cell.length_a   1.000
_cell.length_b   1.000
_cell.length_c   1.000
_cell.angle_alpha   90.00
_cell.angle_beta   90.00
_cell.angle_gamma   90.00
#
_symmetry.space_group_name_H-M   'P 1'
#
loop_
_entity.id
_entity.type
_entity.pdbx_description
1 polymer ?
#
loop_
_entity_poly.entity_id
_entity_poly.type
_entity_poly.pdbx_seq_one_letter_code
_entity_poly.pdbx_strand_id
1 'polypeptide(L)'
;MRPKLKKLRSLLMPIVAALLVYVVVQADLRGVFAHVGAIPVWLLLTLLGLQLITQLLLNFQWYRLCRVFGWPATFFNLLLVSSYGAVVDAITPGEKIGGELARVLQLRKYLGYSTGQATILVTIQKALRLSALVLLNLAVVVTMANQISFLHVWPV
;
A
#
# COMPACT_ATOMS: atom_id res chain seq x y z
N MET A 1 25.96 11.11 11.28
CA MET A 1 24.61 10.98 11.90
C MET A 1 24.61 11.66 13.27
N ARG A 2 23.71 12.64 13.50
CA ARG A 2 23.78 13.55 14.67
C ARG A 2 23.41 12.83 15.99
N PRO A 3 24.22 12.97 17.07
CA PRO A 3 24.08 12.20 18.31
C PRO A 3 22.75 12.43 19.08
N LYS A 4 22.10 13.59 18.87
CA LYS A 4 20.80 13.91 19.48
C LYS A 4 19.64 13.03 18.99
N LEU A 5 19.68 12.56 17.73
CA LEU A 5 18.65 11.67 17.19
C LEU A 5 18.72 10.26 17.79
N LYS A 6 19.92 9.76 18.09
CA LYS A 6 20.11 8.44 18.73
C LYS A 6 19.50 8.40 20.14
N LYS A 7 19.71 9.47 20.93
CA LYS A 7 19.13 9.57 22.28
C LYS A 7 17.60 9.64 22.26
N LEU A 8 17.02 10.44 21.34
CA LEU A 8 15.58 10.53 21.18
C LEU A 8 14.94 9.18 20.76
N ARG A 9 15.55 8.49 19.79
CA ARG A 9 15.10 7.15 19.35
C ARG A 9 15.15 6.11 20.47
N SER A 10 16.21 6.16 21.29
CA SER A 10 16.38 5.25 22.43
C SER A 10 15.35 5.48 23.54
N LEU A 11 14.84 6.70 23.69
CA LEU A 11 13.76 7.03 24.62
C LEU A 11 12.37 6.70 24.05
N LEU A 12 12.17 6.84 22.75
CA LEU A 12 10.90 6.54 22.08
C LEU A 12 10.63 5.04 21.92
N MET A 13 11.66 4.23 21.64
CA MET A 13 11.50 2.77 21.49
C MET A 13 10.79 2.07 22.67
N PRO A 14 11.19 2.29 23.93
CA PRO A 14 10.51 1.63 25.05
C PRO A 14 9.07 2.12 25.22
N ILE A 15 8.76 3.38 24.88
CA ILE A 15 7.39 3.91 24.90
C ILE A 15 6.52 3.21 23.84
N VAL A 16 7.03 3.08 22.61
CA VAL A 16 6.34 2.37 21.53
C VAL A 16 6.16 0.89 21.86
N ALA A 17 7.18 0.25 22.44
CA ALA A 17 7.10 -1.14 22.88
C ALA A 17 6.06 -1.32 24.01
N ALA A 18 6.04 -0.42 25.01
CA ALA A 18 5.06 -0.44 26.09
C ALA A 18 3.63 -0.21 25.57
N LEU A 19 3.45 0.70 24.61
CA LEU A 19 2.15 0.92 23.94
C LEU A 19 1.71 -0.31 23.14
N LEU A 20 2.61 -0.97 22.41
CA LEU A 20 2.31 -2.21 21.69
C LEU A 20 1.89 -3.32 22.66
N VAL A 21 2.63 -3.50 23.76
CA VAL A 21 2.28 -4.48 24.80
C VAL A 21 0.93 -4.14 25.43
N TYR A 22 0.66 -2.87 25.73
CA TYR A 22 -0.62 -2.41 26.26
C TYR A 22 -1.78 -2.73 25.30
N VAL A 23 -1.63 -2.45 24.01
CA VAL A 23 -2.63 -2.78 22.98
C VAL A 23 -2.86 -4.29 22.91
N VAL A 24 -1.80 -5.10 22.92
CA VAL A 24 -1.92 -6.57 22.85
C VAL A 24 -2.61 -7.15 24.09
N VAL A 25 -2.34 -6.58 25.27
CA VAL A 25 -2.96 -7.02 26.53
C VAL A 25 -4.43 -6.59 26.64
N GLN A 26 -4.77 -5.40 26.15
CA GLN A 26 -6.14 -4.88 26.16
C GLN A 26 -6.99 -5.40 25.00
N ALA A 27 -6.37 -5.87 23.91
CA ALA A 27 -7.08 -6.45 22.80
C ALA A 27 -7.71 -7.78 23.25
N ASP A 28 -9.01 -7.94 23.03
CA ASP A 28 -9.68 -9.23 23.15
C ASP A 28 -9.29 -10.14 21.98
N LEU A 29 -8.06 -10.65 22.04
CA LEU A 29 -7.52 -11.55 21.02
C LEU A 29 -8.38 -12.80 20.87
N ARG A 30 -9.00 -13.27 21.96
CA ARG A 30 -9.89 -14.45 21.92
C ARG A 30 -11.14 -14.15 21.10
N GLY A 31 -11.77 -12.99 21.32
CA GLY A 31 -12.88 -12.52 20.48
C GLY A 31 -12.46 -12.40 19.02
N VAL A 32 -11.30 -11.80 18.72
CA VAL A 32 -10.78 -11.69 17.35
C VAL A 32 -10.60 -13.06 16.70
N PHE A 33 -9.98 -14.02 17.39
CA PHE A 33 -9.79 -15.37 16.84
C PHE A 33 -11.10 -16.14 16.66
N ALA A 34 -12.07 -15.97 17.56
CA ALA A 34 -13.39 -16.58 17.43
C ALA A 34 -14.12 -16.04 16.18
N HIS A 35 -14.05 -14.73 15.94
CA HIS A 35 -14.65 -14.12 14.75
C HIS A 35 -13.92 -14.49 13.45
N VAL A 36 -12.58 -14.57 13.48
CA VAL A 36 -11.81 -15.03 12.31
C VAL A 36 -12.10 -16.49 11.98
N GLY A 37 -12.25 -17.35 13.00
CA GLY A 37 -12.61 -18.76 12.82
C GLY A 37 -14.03 -18.97 12.30
N ALA A 38 -14.93 -17.99 12.50
CA ALA A 38 -16.29 -18.01 11.95
C ALA A 38 -16.34 -17.62 10.47
N ILE A 39 -15.24 -17.13 9.89
CA ILE A 39 -15.20 -16.75 8.47
C ILE A 39 -15.20 -18.03 7.61
N PRO A 40 -16.16 -18.18 6.70
CA PRO A 40 -16.23 -19.39 5.88
C PRO A 40 -15.04 -19.48 4.92
N VAL A 41 -14.49 -20.69 4.77
CA VAL A 41 -13.27 -20.94 3.98
C VAL A 41 -13.42 -20.49 2.52
N TRP A 42 -14.61 -20.64 1.93
CA TRP A 42 -14.85 -20.20 0.55
C TRP A 42 -14.68 -18.68 0.40
N LEU A 43 -15.05 -17.88 1.41
CA LEU A 43 -14.87 -16.43 1.39
C LEU A 43 -13.39 -16.08 1.48
N LEU A 44 -12.62 -16.78 2.32
CA LEU A 44 -11.16 -16.62 2.38
C LEU A 44 -10.50 -16.94 1.04
N LEU A 45 -10.90 -18.03 0.38
CA LEU A 45 -10.39 -18.39 -0.95
C LEU A 45 -10.76 -17.34 -1.99
N THR A 46 -11.97 -16.79 -1.93
CA THR A 46 -12.42 -15.72 -2.83
C THR A 46 -11.60 -14.44 -2.63
N LEU A 47 -11.36 -14.05 -1.38
CA LEU A 47 -10.54 -12.88 -1.04
C LEU A 47 -9.08 -13.07 -1.48
N LEU A 48 -8.51 -14.26 -1.30
CA LEU A 48 -7.17 -14.59 -1.78
C LEU A 48 -7.09 -14.53 -3.32
N GLY A 49 -8.08 -15.09 -4.02
CA GLY A 49 -8.17 -15.01 -5.47
C GLY A 49 -8.26 -13.56 -5.97
N LEU A 50 -9.12 -12.76 -5.35
CA LEU A 50 -9.28 -11.34 -5.69
C LEU A 50 -8.00 -10.54 -5.40
N GLN A 51 -7.30 -10.86 -4.32
CA GLN A 51 -6.02 -10.25 -3.99
C GLN A 51 -4.96 -10.57 -5.05
N LEU A 52 -4.87 -11.82 -5.52
CA LEU A 52 -3.94 -12.20 -6.59
C LEU A 52 -4.26 -11.47 -7.90
N ILE A 53 -5.54 -11.42 -8.29
CA ILE A 53 -5.98 -10.68 -9.48
C ILE A 53 -5.58 -9.20 -9.36
N THR A 54 -5.81 -8.60 -8.19
CA THR A 54 -5.43 -7.20 -7.93
C THR A 54 -3.93 -6.97 -8.09
N GLN A 55 -3.08 -7.87 -7.55
CA GLN A 55 -1.64 -7.76 -7.71
C GLN A 55 -1.20 -7.90 -9.18
N LEU A 56 -1.82 -8.81 -9.93
CA LEU A 56 -1.53 -9.01 -11.36
C LEU A 56 -1.94 -7.80 -12.19
N LEU A 57 -3.12 -7.22 -11.93
CA LEU A 57 -3.60 -6.01 -12.61
C LEU A 57 -2.70 -4.81 -12.33
N LEU A 58 -2.26 -4.64 -11.08
CA LEU A 58 -1.31 -3.58 -10.73
C LEU A 58 0.02 -3.79 -11.45
N ASN A 59 0.52 -5.03 -11.51
CA ASN A 59 1.74 -5.33 -12.27
C ASN A 59 1.56 -5.08 -13.78
N PHE A 60 0.39 -5.36 -14.32
CA PHE A 60 0.07 -5.06 -15.71
C PHE A 60 0.09 -3.56 -16.01
N GLN A 61 -0.37 -2.71 -15.08
CA GLN A 61 -0.25 -1.25 -15.22
C GLN A 61 1.22 -0.82 -15.31
N TRP A 62 2.09 -1.36 -14.45
CA TRP A 62 3.53 -1.11 -14.51
C TRP A 62 4.14 -1.53 -15.85
N TYR A 63 3.79 -2.74 -16.31
CA TYR A 63 4.26 -3.25 -17.59
C TYR A 63 3.82 -2.33 -18.74
N ARG A 64 2.55 -1.90 -18.75
CA ARG A 64 2.03 -0.95 -19.73
C ARG A 64 2.76 0.39 -19.68
N LEU A 65 3.04 0.94 -18.50
CA LEU A 65 3.81 2.18 -18.35
C LEU A 65 5.21 2.03 -18.94
N CYS A 66 5.95 0.98 -18.58
CA CYS A 66 7.27 0.71 -19.16
C CYS A 66 7.23 0.63 -20.69
N ARG A 67 6.20 -0.03 -21.26
CA ARG A 67 6.02 -0.12 -22.71
C ARG A 67 5.72 1.23 -23.35
N VAL A 68 4.95 2.10 -22.71
CA VAL A 68 4.66 3.47 -23.18
C VAL A 68 5.92 4.33 -23.18
N PHE A 69 6.79 4.19 -22.17
CA PHE A 69 8.07 4.90 -22.11
C PHE A 69 9.17 4.28 -23.00
N GLY A 70 8.90 3.17 -23.68
CA GLY A 70 9.89 2.44 -24.48
C GLY A 70 10.99 1.78 -23.63
N TRP A 71 10.75 1.57 -22.33
CA TRP A 71 11.74 0.98 -21.44
C TRP A 71 11.64 -0.55 -21.45
N PRO A 72 12.76 -1.27 -21.61
CA PRO A 72 12.75 -2.73 -21.60
C PRO A 72 12.37 -3.21 -20.19
N ALA A 73 11.28 -3.96 -20.09
CA ALA A 73 10.86 -4.62 -18.87
C ALA A 73 10.15 -5.93 -19.19
N THR A 74 10.45 -6.94 -18.37
CA THR A 74 9.73 -8.22 -18.38
C THR A 74 8.66 -8.18 -17.30
N PHE A 75 7.45 -8.67 -17.60
CA PHE A 75 6.33 -8.71 -16.66
C PHE A 75 6.71 -9.36 -15.32
N PHE A 76 7.44 -10.47 -15.35
CA PHE A 76 7.89 -11.19 -14.14
C PHE A 76 8.90 -10.41 -13.31
N ASN A 77 9.83 -9.69 -13.95
CA ASN A 77 10.79 -8.85 -13.22
C ASN A 77 10.07 -7.70 -12.51
N LEU A 78 9.07 -7.10 -13.16
CA LEU A 78 8.22 -6.09 -12.53
C LEU A 78 7.38 -6.66 -11.38
N LEU A 79 6.88 -7.89 -11.54
CA LEU A 79 6.11 -8.57 -10.49
C LEU A 79 6.97 -8.76 -9.25
N LEU A 80 8.19 -9.27 -9.42
CA LEU A 80 9.16 -9.44 -8.33
C LEU A 80 9.45 -8.11 -7.63
N VAL A 81 9.74 -7.05 -8.39
CA VAL A 81 9.99 -5.71 -7.84
C VAL A 81 8.79 -5.22 -7.02
N SER A 82 7.57 -5.38 -7.54
CA SER A 82 6.34 -4.97 -6.88
C SER A 82 6.11 -5.74 -5.57
N SER A 83 6.32 -7.07 -5.60
CA SER A 83 6.22 -7.94 -4.43
C SER A 83 7.25 -7.62 -3.36
N TYR A 84 8.52 -7.36 -3.73
CA TYR A 84 9.54 -6.91 -2.78
C TYR A 84 9.14 -5.61 -2.10
N GLY A 85 8.62 -4.65 -2.87
CA GLY A 85 8.08 -3.41 -2.30
C GLY A 85 6.96 -3.66 -1.29
N ALA A 86 6.03 -4.57 -1.60
CA ALA A 86 4.92 -4.91 -0.71
C ALA A 86 5.38 -5.57 0.60
N VAL A 87 6.39 -6.46 0.53
CA VAL A 87 6.97 -7.09 1.72
C VAL A 87 7.70 -6.06 2.58
N VAL A 88 8.47 -5.17 1.98
CA VAL A 88 9.15 -4.10 2.72
C VAL A 88 8.15 -3.13 3.34
N ASP A 89 7.07 -2.79 2.65
CA ASP A 89 5.97 -1.99 3.20
C ASP A 89 5.30 -2.67 4.42
N ALA A 90 5.20 -4.01 4.43
CA ALA A 90 4.61 -4.75 5.53
C ALA A 90 5.52 -4.81 6.78
N ILE A 91 6.84 -4.80 6.58
CA ILE A 91 7.82 -4.96 7.67
C ILE A 91 8.27 -3.61 8.23
N THR A 92 8.25 -2.54 7.44
CA THR A 92 8.84 -1.26 7.84
C THR A 92 7.84 -0.40 8.61
N PRO A 93 8.06 -0.11 9.92
CA PRO A 93 7.24 0.83 10.66
C PRO A 93 7.58 2.26 10.22
N GLY A 94 6.78 2.80 9.31
CA GLY A 94 7.02 4.11 8.71
C GLY A 94 6.27 4.28 7.39
N GLU A 95 4.99 4.66 7.51
CA GLU A 95 4.12 5.22 6.46
C GLU A 95 4.45 4.83 5.01
N LYS A 96 4.40 3.55 4.60
CA LYS A 96 4.50 3.09 3.18
C LYS A 96 5.64 3.69 2.30
N ILE A 97 6.61 4.38 2.88
CA ILE A 97 7.73 5.01 2.16
C ILE A 97 8.84 3.99 1.94
N GLY A 98 8.98 3.01 2.86
CA GLY A 98 9.99 1.96 2.79
C GLY A 98 9.89 1.10 1.54
N GLY A 99 8.70 0.64 1.17
CA GLY A 99 8.50 -0.17 -0.02
C GLY A 99 8.62 0.61 -1.32
N GLU A 100 8.37 1.92 -1.33
CA GLU A 100 8.62 2.78 -2.49
C GLU A 100 10.12 2.89 -2.79
N LEU A 101 10.92 3.16 -1.75
CA LEU A 101 12.38 3.15 -1.88
C LEU A 101 12.90 1.77 -2.30
N ALA A 102 12.33 0.70 -1.73
CA ALA A 102 12.67 -0.66 -2.13
C ALA A 102 12.37 -0.91 -3.61
N ARG A 103 11.22 -0.45 -4.13
CA ARG A 103 10.89 -0.56 -5.56
C ARG A 103 11.91 0.17 -6.42
N VAL A 104 12.29 1.41 -6.07
CA VAL A 104 13.32 2.16 -6.82
C VAL A 104 14.66 1.42 -6.85
N LEU A 105 15.11 0.90 -5.71
CA LEU A 105 16.37 0.16 -5.62
C LEU A 105 16.31 -1.14 -6.43
N GLN A 106 15.20 -1.87 -6.39
CA GLN A 106 15.04 -3.13 -7.10
C GLN A 106 14.86 -2.92 -8.61
N LEU A 107 14.22 -1.85 -9.07
CA LEU A 107 14.17 -1.49 -10.50
C LEU A 107 15.58 -1.25 -11.05
N ARG A 108 16.42 -0.55 -10.29
CA ARG A 108 17.82 -0.33 -10.67
C ARG A 108 18.59 -1.65 -10.73
N LYS A 109 18.39 -2.55 -9.76
CA LYS A 109 19.08 -3.84 -9.69
C LYS A 109 18.65 -4.83 -10.77
N TYR A 110 17.34 -4.99 -10.99
CA TYR A 110 16.80 -6.02 -11.89
C TYR A 110 16.59 -5.57 -13.33
N LEU A 111 16.38 -4.27 -13.57
CA LEU A 111 16.10 -3.72 -14.91
C LEU A 111 17.15 -2.71 -15.38
N GLY A 112 18.15 -2.39 -14.56
CA GLY A 112 19.23 -1.46 -14.93
C GLY A 112 18.77 -0.01 -15.06
N TYR A 113 17.58 0.34 -14.57
CA TYR A 113 17.05 1.70 -14.69
C TYR A 113 17.86 2.70 -13.88
N SER A 114 17.96 3.94 -14.39
CA SER A 114 18.51 5.04 -13.60
C SER A 114 17.60 5.37 -12.42
N THR A 115 18.16 5.95 -11.35
CA THR A 115 17.37 6.38 -10.19
C THR A 115 16.25 7.33 -10.59
N GLY A 116 16.49 8.21 -11.57
CA GLY A 116 15.47 9.10 -12.12
C GLY A 116 14.32 8.33 -12.79
N GLN A 117 14.64 7.40 -13.72
CA GLN A 117 13.64 6.58 -14.42
C GLN A 117 12.80 5.76 -13.43
N ALA A 118 13.46 5.10 -12.48
CA ALA A 118 12.80 4.30 -11.45
C ALA A 118 11.88 5.15 -10.55
N THR A 119 12.32 6.35 -10.17
CA THR A 119 11.51 7.28 -9.37
C THR A 119 10.29 7.76 -10.14
N ILE A 120 10.48 8.19 -11.41
CA ILE A 120 9.37 8.62 -12.28
C ILE A 120 8.32 7.51 -12.41
N LEU A 121 8.75 6.26 -12.62
CA LEU A 121 7.83 5.14 -12.76
C LEU A 121 7.00 4.90 -11.49
N VAL A 122 7.65 4.88 -10.32
CA VAL A 122 6.98 4.72 -9.02
C VAL A 122 6.01 5.87 -8.76
N THR A 123 6.43 7.11 -9.03
CA THR A 123 5.62 8.31 -8.79
C THR A 123 4.40 8.37 -9.70
N ILE A 124 4.55 8.08 -11.00
CA ILE A 124 3.42 8.04 -11.94
C ILE A 124 2.43 6.96 -11.52
N GLN A 125 2.91 5.78 -11.15
CA GLN A 125 2.03 4.72 -10.66
C GLN A 125 1.25 5.18 -9.42
N LYS A 126 1.91 5.81 -8.46
CA LYS A 126 1.25 6.32 -7.24
C LYS A 126 0.21 7.39 -7.58
N ALA A 127 0.54 8.31 -8.48
CA ALA A 127 -0.36 9.35 -8.95
C ALA A 127 -1.62 8.74 -9.62
N LEU A 128 -1.44 7.72 -10.47
CA LEU A 128 -2.56 7.00 -11.10
C LEU A 128 -3.47 6.30 -10.08
N ARG A 129 -2.89 5.70 -9.04
CA ARG A 129 -3.68 5.04 -7.98
C ARG A 129 -4.46 6.05 -7.14
N LEU A 130 -3.84 7.18 -6.81
CA LEU A 130 -4.48 8.26 -6.07
C LEU A 130 -5.56 8.95 -6.90
N SER A 131 -5.31 9.20 -8.19
CA SER A 131 -6.32 9.79 -9.08
C SER A 131 -7.50 8.86 -9.26
N ALA A 132 -7.28 7.56 -9.47
CA ALA A 132 -8.35 6.57 -9.52
C ALA A 132 -9.18 6.56 -8.23
N LEU A 133 -8.53 6.60 -7.06
CA LEU A 133 -9.21 6.66 -5.78
C LEU A 133 -10.10 7.92 -5.67
N VAL A 134 -9.55 9.09 -5.98
CA VAL A 134 -10.28 10.37 -5.90
C VAL A 134 -11.46 10.37 -6.87
N LEU A 135 -11.24 9.98 -8.13
CA LEU A 135 -12.28 9.97 -9.17
C LEU A 135 -13.41 8.99 -8.83
N LEU A 136 -13.08 7.79 -8.35
CA LEU A 136 -14.09 6.80 -7.95
C LEU A 136 -14.89 7.29 -6.74
N ASN A 137 -14.24 7.85 -5.72
CA ASN A 137 -14.95 8.43 -4.57
C ASN A 137 -15.84 9.60 -4.99
N LEU A 138 -15.36 10.47 -5.88
CA LEU A 138 -16.15 11.59 -6.39
C LEU A 138 -17.37 11.09 -7.19
N ALA A 139 -17.21 10.07 -8.03
CA ALA A 139 -18.32 9.46 -8.75
C ALA A 139 -19.37 8.87 -7.79
N VAL A 140 -18.93 8.20 -6.72
CA VAL A 140 -19.82 7.69 -5.66
C VAL A 140 -20.55 8.84 -4.96
N VAL A 141 -19.84 9.89 -4.55
CA VAL A 141 -20.45 11.06 -3.89
C VAL A 141 -21.48 11.71 -4.80
N VAL A 142 -21.18 11.94 -6.09
CA VAL A 142 -22.11 12.57 -7.03
C VAL A 142 -23.35 11.70 -7.28
N THR A 143 -23.18 10.38 -7.44
CA THR A 143 -24.29 9.46 -7.69
C THR A 143 -25.16 9.22 -6.47
N MET A 144 -24.58 9.23 -5.27
CA MET A 144 -25.29 9.00 -4.00
C MET A 144 -25.70 10.30 -3.29
N ALA A 145 -25.31 11.48 -3.80
CA ALA A 145 -25.61 12.78 -3.19
C ALA A 145 -27.10 12.96 -2.90
N ASN A 146 -27.96 12.52 -3.82
CA ASN A 146 -29.42 12.63 -3.69
C ASN A 146 -30.04 11.64 -2.70
N GLN A 147 -29.27 10.68 -2.17
CA GLN A 147 -29.75 9.65 -1.24
C GLN A 147 -29.24 9.87 0.19
N ILE A 148 -28.36 10.85 0.41
CA ILE A 148 -27.70 11.09 1.70
C ILE A 148 -28.19 12.44 2.25
N SER A 149 -28.98 12.39 3.33
CA SER A 149 -29.60 13.57 3.97
C SER A 149 -28.60 14.65 4.41
N PHE A 150 -27.36 14.27 4.78
CA PHE A 150 -26.28 15.19 5.15
C PHE A 150 -25.65 15.95 3.97
N LEU A 151 -25.80 15.46 2.73
CA LEU A 151 -25.29 16.11 1.52
C LEU A 151 -26.32 17.04 0.87
N HIS A 152 -27.55 17.10 1.40
CA HIS A 152 -28.47 18.17 1.05
C HIS A 152 -27.85 19.50 1.49
N VAL A 153 -27.78 20.44 0.55
CA VAL A 153 -27.41 21.82 0.82
C VAL A 153 -28.29 22.29 1.96
N TRP A 154 -27.68 22.54 3.12
CA TRP A 154 -28.38 23.09 4.28
C TRP A 154 -29.14 24.33 3.79
N PRO A 155 -30.46 24.44 4.01
CA PRO A 155 -31.17 25.65 3.67
C PRO A 155 -30.57 26.76 4.53
N VAL A 156 -29.77 27.62 3.89
CA VAL A 156 -29.34 28.90 4.46
C VAL A 156 -30.49 29.87 4.27
#